data_AF-A0A7K2HR10-F1
#
_entry.id   AF-A0A7K2HR10-F1
#
_cell.length_a   1.000
_cell.length_b   1.000
_cell.length_c   1.000
_cell.angle_alpha   90.00
_cell.angle_beta   90.00
_cell.angle_gamma   90.00
#
_symmetry.space_group_name_H-M   'P 1'
#
loop_
_entity.id
_entity.type
_entity.pdbx_description
1 polymer ?
#
loop_
_entity_poly.entity_id
_entity_poly.type
_entity_poly.pdbx_seq_one_letter_code
_entity_poly.pdbx_strand_id
1 'polypeptide(L)'
;MRKNTRTPGVPLIVLDDDPAVLDYARALFLRDTPLGVVSSHYSAAVPFMLGNNGHTAALVADVDDPDQLAEAIVLVERRLGRVSSVIRYATDLPDTANLRATASAA
;
A
#
# COMPACT_ATOMS: atom_id res chain seq x y z
N MET A 1 12.69 -9.81 -28.40
CA MET A 1 12.09 -9.97 -27.05
C MET A 1 11.92 -8.59 -26.41
N ARG A 2 10.68 -8.09 -26.29
CA ARG A 2 10.42 -6.88 -25.48
C ARG A 2 10.47 -7.30 -24.01
N LYS A 3 11.39 -6.74 -23.22
CA LYS A 3 11.31 -6.79 -21.77
C LYS A 3 10.04 -6.04 -21.38
N ASN A 4 8.99 -6.76 -20.98
CA ASN A 4 7.85 -6.16 -20.29
C ASN A 4 8.38 -5.66 -18.94
N THR A 5 8.84 -4.42 -18.88
CA THR A 5 9.06 -3.71 -17.62
C THR A 5 7.66 -3.51 -17.02
N ARG A 6 7.19 -4.50 -16.26
CA ARG A 6 6.01 -4.30 -15.41
C ARG A 6 6.42 -3.20 -14.45
N THR A 7 5.85 -2.01 -14.62
CA THR A 7 5.91 -0.98 -13.58
C THR A 7 5.44 -1.66 -12.29
N PRO A 8 6.26 -1.68 -11.23
CA PRO A 8 5.85 -2.28 -9.97
C PRO A 8 4.56 -1.59 -9.53
N GLY A 9 3.50 -2.38 -9.37
CA GLY A 9 2.21 -1.85 -8.96
C GLY A 9 2.25 -1.38 -7.51
N VAL A 10 1.35 -0.47 -7.17
CA VAL A 10 1.26 0.11 -5.82
C VAL A 10 0.30 -0.74 -5.00
N PRO A 11 0.69 -1.29 -3.84
CA PRO A 11 -0.26 -1.92 -2.94
C PRO A 11 -1.09 -0.82 -2.25
N LEU A 12 -2.40 -1.02 -2.17
CA LEU A 12 -3.27 -0.28 -1.25
C LEU A 12 -3.42 -1.11 0.02
N ILE A 13 -2.95 -0.58 1.15
CA ILE A 13 -3.08 -1.22 2.45
C ILE A 13 -4.26 -0.62 3.20
N VAL A 14 -5.19 -1.47 3.62
CA VAL A 14 -6.30 -1.09 4.50
C VAL A 14 -5.83 -1.28 5.94
N LEU A 15 -5.67 -0.18 6.67
CA LEU A 15 -5.32 -0.22 8.09
C LEU A 15 -6.59 -0.29 8.91
N ASP A 16 -6.82 -1.47 9.44
CA ASP A 16 -7.87 -1.80 10.38
C ASP A 16 -7.20 -2.44 11.61
N ASP A 17 -7.89 -3.32 12.33
CA ASP A 17 -7.38 -3.95 13.55
C ASP A 17 -6.32 -5.07 13.34
N ASP A 18 -5.85 -5.34 12.11
CA ASP A 18 -4.85 -6.38 11.85
C ASP A 18 -3.40 -5.87 12.03
N PRO A 19 -2.68 -6.30 13.09
CA PRO A 19 -1.33 -5.82 13.38
C PRO A 19 -0.31 -6.27 12.32
N ALA A 20 -0.50 -7.41 11.67
CA ALA A 20 0.44 -7.90 10.65
C ALA A 20 0.40 -7.01 9.40
N VAL A 21 -0.80 -6.53 9.05
CA VAL A 21 -1.01 -5.60 7.93
C VAL A 21 -0.38 -4.24 8.23
N LEU A 22 -0.54 -3.74 9.46
CA LEU A 22 0.12 -2.51 9.91
C LEU A 22 1.65 -2.61 9.87
N ASP A 23 2.21 -3.71 10.37
CA ASP A 23 3.66 -3.93 10.36
C ASP A 23 4.21 -4.02 8.94
N TYR A 24 3.47 -4.66 8.03
CA TYR A 24 3.82 -4.69 6.61
C TYR A 24 3.80 -3.28 5.99
N ALA A 25 2.77 -2.48 6.24
CA ALA A 25 2.68 -1.09 5.76
C ALA A 25 3.87 -0.26 6.26
N ARG A 26 4.20 -0.38 7.55
CA ARG A 26 5.37 0.30 8.14
C ARG A 26 6.68 -0.13 7.48
N ALA A 27 6.85 -1.42 7.22
CA ALA A 27 8.06 -1.93 6.57
C ALA A 27 8.24 -1.35 5.15
N LEU A 28 7.15 -1.19 4.38
CA LEU A 28 7.19 -0.55 3.07
C LEU A 28 7.49 0.95 3.17
N PHE A 29 6.82 1.63 4.10
CA PHE A 29 6.99 3.07 4.34
C PHE A 29 8.43 3.42 4.72
N LEU A 30 9.02 2.68 5.67
CA LEU A 30 10.41 2.88 6.11
C LEU A 30 11.45 2.59 5.02
N ARG A 31 11.07 1.90 3.94
CA ARG A 31 11.94 1.58 2.79
C ARG A 31 11.68 2.50 1.60
N ASP A 32 10.90 3.56 1.75
CA ASP A 32 10.46 4.44 0.66
C ASP A 32 9.83 3.67 -0.52
N THR A 33 9.19 2.53 -0.26
CA THR A 33 8.49 1.77 -1.30
C THR A 33 7.14 2.43 -1.58
N PRO A 34 6.76 2.67 -2.85
CA PRO A 34 5.46 3.23 -3.17
C PRO A 34 4.30 2.42 -2.56
N LEU A 35 3.43 3.08 -1.79
CA LEU A 35 2.24 2.46 -1.20
C LEU A 35 1.08 3.44 -1.01
N GLY A 36 -0.14 2.93 -1.17
CA GLY A 36 -1.36 3.56 -0.68
C GLY A 36 -1.70 3.03 0.70
N VAL A 37 -2.23 3.87 1.57
CA VAL A 37 -2.71 3.51 2.90
C VAL A 37 -4.08 4.15 3.10
N VAL A 38 -5.07 3.38 3.52
CA VAL A 38 -6.42 3.87 3.82
C VAL A 38 -6.91 3.30 5.14
N SER A 39 -7.64 4.09 5.93
CA SER A 39 -8.23 3.63 7.20
C SER A 39 -9.50 4.42 7.51
N SER A 40 -10.46 3.78 8.18
CA SER A 40 -11.57 4.47 8.85
C SER A 40 -11.09 5.28 10.07
N HIS A 41 -9.91 4.96 10.60
CA HIS A 41 -9.35 5.60 11.78
C HIS A 41 -8.26 6.59 11.42
N TYR A 42 -8.51 7.87 11.70
CA TYR A 42 -7.55 8.95 11.48
C TYR A 42 -6.18 8.67 12.14
N SER A 43 -6.18 8.17 13.37
CA SER A 43 -4.95 7.85 14.13
C SER A 43 -4.08 6.78 13.47
N ALA A 44 -4.66 5.84 12.71
CA ALA A 44 -3.93 4.79 12.01
C ALA A 44 -3.25 5.32 10.74
N ALA A 45 -3.87 6.26 10.03
CA ALA A 45 -3.35 6.83 8.79
C ALA A 45 -2.30 7.94 9.00
N VAL A 46 -2.43 8.74 10.08
CA VAL A 46 -1.54 9.90 10.36
C VAL A 46 -0.05 9.58 10.31
N PRO A 47 0.46 8.47 10.89
CA PRO A 47 1.88 8.14 10.82
C PRO A 47 2.43 8.05 9.39
N PHE A 48 1.59 7.70 8.41
CA PHE A 48 1.95 7.61 6.99
C PHE A 48 1.78 8.92 6.22
N MET A 49 1.07 9.89 6.80
CA MET A 49 0.98 11.26 6.28
C MET A 49 2.23 12.06 6.63
N LEU A 50 2.80 11.81 7.81
CA LEU A 50 3.97 12.49 8.34
C LEU A 50 5.25 11.81 7.84
N GLY A 51 6.21 12.57 7.31
CA GLY A 51 7.47 12.01 6.80
C GLY A 51 7.35 11.33 5.42
N ASN A 52 6.25 11.58 4.71
CA ASN A 52 6.04 11.08 3.36
C ASN A 52 6.96 11.79 2.35
N ASN A 53 7.96 11.08 1.83
CA ASN A 53 8.91 11.55 0.80
C ASN A 53 8.31 11.59 -0.62
N GLY A 54 6.98 11.51 -0.75
CA GLY A 54 6.26 11.46 -2.04
C GLY A 54 5.89 10.05 -2.50
N HIS A 55 6.35 9.01 -1.81
CA HIS A 55 6.08 7.61 -2.14
C HIS A 55 4.83 7.05 -1.46
N THR A 56 4.14 7.83 -0.63
CA THR A 56 2.96 7.36 0.10
C THR A 56 1.73 8.20 -0.23
N ALA A 57 0.58 7.55 -0.30
CA ALA A 57 -0.72 8.20 -0.38
C ALA A 57 -1.55 7.68 0.80
N ALA A 58 -1.61 8.47 1.88
CA ALA A 58 -2.35 8.14 3.09
C ALA A 58 -3.70 8.86 3.10
N LEU A 59 -4.77 8.10 3.24
CA LEU A 59 -6.15 8.55 3.12
C LEU A 59 -6.94 8.08 4.35
N VAL A 60 -7.97 8.84 4.71
CA VAL A 60 -8.95 8.46 5.73
C VAL A 60 -10.30 8.39 5.04
N ALA A 61 -10.91 7.22 5.09
CA ALA A 61 -12.15 6.89 4.40
C ALA A 61 -12.78 5.67 5.09
N ASP A 62 -14.10 5.55 5.06
CA ASP A 62 -14.77 4.35 5.54
C ASP A 62 -14.42 3.16 4.62
N VAL A 63 -13.69 2.19 5.16
CA VAL A 63 -13.17 1.05 4.38
C VAL A 63 -14.21 -0.03 4.13
N ASP A 64 -15.36 0.04 4.83
CA ASP A 64 -16.51 -0.84 4.63
C ASP A 64 -17.55 -0.24 3.68
N ASP A 65 -17.42 1.06 3.36
CA ASP A 65 -18.16 1.70 2.28
C ASP A 65 -17.43 1.45 0.93
N PRO A 66 -18.01 0.66 0.01
CA PRO A 66 -17.35 0.31 -1.24
C PRO A 66 -17.10 1.51 -2.15
N ASP A 67 -17.92 2.56 -2.09
CA ASP A 67 -17.74 3.75 -2.92
C ASP A 67 -16.55 4.58 -2.43
N GLN A 68 -16.40 4.71 -1.11
CA GLN A 68 -15.26 5.39 -0.50
C GLN A 68 -13.95 4.63 -0.71
N LEU A 69 -13.98 3.29 -0.63
CA LEU A 69 -12.81 2.48 -0.93
C LEU A 69 -12.41 2.58 -2.41
N ALA A 70 -13.39 2.60 -3.32
CA ALA A 70 -13.13 2.80 -4.75
C ALA A 70 -12.53 4.18 -5.05
N GLU A 71 -13.03 5.24 -4.40
CA GLU A 71 -12.45 6.58 -4.51
C GLU A 71 -11.01 6.60 -3.99
N ALA A 72 -10.73 5.94 -2.87
CA ALA A 72 -9.37 5.83 -2.33
C ALA A 72 -8.41 5.16 -3.32
N ILE A 73 -8.84 4.07 -3.98
CA ILE A 73 -8.07 3.42 -5.06
C ILE A 73 -7.77 4.43 -6.17
N VAL A 74 -8.77 5.15 -6.69
CA VAL A 74 -8.58 6.13 -7.77
C VAL A 74 -7.59 7.23 -7.37
N LEU A 75 -7.66 7.73 -6.14
CA LEU A 75 -6.74 8.76 -5.65
C LEU A 75 -5.30 8.25 -5.57
N VAL A 76 -5.09 7.01 -5.10
CA VAL A 76 -3.77 6.36 -5.08
C VAL A 76 -3.27 6.17 -6.51
N GLU A 77 -4.11 5.69 -7.41
CA GLU A 77 -3.72 5.45 -8.81
C GLU A 77 -3.29 6.72 -9.53
N ARG A 78 -4.01 7.83 -9.32
CA ARG A 78 -3.66 9.14 -9.88
C ARG A 78 -2.33 9.68 -9.36
N ARG A 79 -1.99 9.38 -8.11
CA ARG A 79 -0.83 9.95 -7.44
C ARG A 79 0.43 9.10 -7.61
N LEU A 80 0.31 7.78 -7.45
CA LEU A 80 1.45 6.85 -7.34
C LEU A 80 1.51 5.83 -8.48
N GLY A 81 0.44 5.70 -9.27
CA GLY A 81 0.32 4.70 -10.33
C GLY A 81 -0.59 3.52 -9.94
N ARG A 82 -0.81 2.62 -10.90
CA ARG A 82 -1.81 1.54 -10.83
C ARG A 82 -1.74 0.76 -9.51
N VAL A 83 -2.90 0.58 -8.88
CA VAL A 83 -3.03 -0.27 -7.69
C VAL A 83 -3.02 -1.73 -8.14
N SER A 84 -2.08 -2.52 -7.63
CA SER A 84 -1.96 -3.94 -8.01
C SER A 84 -2.66 -4.91 -7.07
N SER A 85 -2.91 -4.48 -5.83
CA SER A 85 -3.48 -5.31 -4.78
C SER A 85 -4.08 -4.42 -3.70
N VAL A 86 -5.19 -4.87 -3.11
CA VAL A 86 -5.74 -4.32 -1.87
C VAL A 86 -5.45 -5.37 -0.79
N ILE A 87 -4.76 -4.97 0.27
CA ILE A 87 -4.35 -5.84 1.38
C ILE A 87 -5.12 -5.40 2.61
N ARG A 88 -6.01 -6.25 3.11
CA ARG A 88 -6.86 -5.95 4.27
C ARG A 88 -6.59 -6.89 5.44
N TYR A 89 -6.21 -8.13 5.15
CA TYR A 89 -5.98 -9.15 6.16
C TYR A 89 -4.60 -9.77 6.04
N ALA A 90 -4.11 -10.40 7.11
CA ALA A 90 -2.84 -11.12 7.11
C ALA A 90 -2.74 -12.18 5.99
N THR A 91 -3.87 -12.78 5.58
CA THR A 91 -3.92 -13.75 4.46
C THR A 91 -3.68 -13.14 3.09
N ASP A 92 -3.84 -11.81 2.96
CA ASP A 92 -3.59 -11.09 1.70
C ASP A 92 -2.11 -10.69 1.58
N LEU A 93 -1.33 -10.84 2.65
CA LEU A 93 0.08 -10.48 2.65
C LEU A 93 0.85 -11.37 1.68
N PRO A 94 1.82 -10.80 0.94
CA PRO A 94 2.63 -11.60 0.04
C PRO A 94 3.48 -12.59 0.84
N ASP A 95 3.47 -13.86 0.42
CA ASP A 95 4.41 -14.86 0.93
C ASP A 95 5.84 -14.31 0.77
N THR A 96 6.51 -14.12 1.90
CA THR A 96 7.83 -13.47 2.02
C THR A 96 8.95 -14.14 1.20
N ALA A 97 8.68 -15.26 0.53
CA ALA A 97 9.55 -15.88 -0.46
C ALA A 97 9.87 -14.96 -1.67
N ASN A 98 8.99 -14.02 -2.03
CA ASN A 98 9.16 -13.20 -3.24
C ASN A 98 9.92 -11.87 -3.05
N LEU A 99 10.04 -11.35 -1.82
CA LEU A 99 10.73 -10.07 -1.58
C LEU A 99 12.27 -10.18 -1.61
N ARG A 100 12.83 -11.40 -1.50
CA ARG A 100 14.27 -11.64 -1.69
C ARG A 100 14.68 -11.78 -3.16
N ALA A 101 13.76 -12.16 -4.05
CA ALA A 101 14.07 -12.43 -5.45
C ALA A 101 14.37 -11.16 -6.26
N THR A 102 13.85 -10.00 -5.84
CA THR A 102 14.06 -8.71 -6.53
C THR A 102 15.29 -7.94 -6.03
N ALA A 103 15.80 -8.24 -4.83
CA ALA A 103 16.99 -7.58 -4.27
C ALA A 103 18.32 -8.24 -4.68
N SER A 104 18.30 -9.46 -5.22
CA SER A 104 19.51 -10.21 -5.60
C SER A 104 19.91 -10.07 -7.08
N ALA A 105 19.26 -9.16 -7.83
CA ALA A 105 19.49 -9.00 -9.28
C ALA A 105 20.05 -7.62 -9.68
N ALA A 106 20.61 -6.86 -8.73
CA ALA A 106 21.28 -5.59 -8.96
C ALA A 106 22.80 -5.72 -8.89
#